data_AF-A0A0F8R2H4-F1
#
_entry.id   AF-A0A0F8R2H4-F1
#
_cell.length_a   1.000
_cell.length_b   1.000
_cell.length_c   1.000
_cell.angle_alpha   90.00
_cell.angle_beta   90.00
_cell.angle_gamma   90.00
#
_symmetry.space_group_name_H-M   'P 1'
#
loop_
_entity.id
_entity.type
_entity.pdbx_description
1 polymer ?
#
loop_
_entity_poly.entity_id
_entity_poly.type
_entity_poly.pdbx_seq_one_letter_code
_entity_poly.pdbx_strand_id
1 'polypeptide(L)'
;MNEDQLEQLCLEWFRDNSWDVLYGPDIAPDSDNPERKDYREVILKHYLQESLEKINLHLPFNAIEQAIALVLKPESLDLITNNRAFHRLLLEGVPVEYRKDDETIHDRAFLIDFENIANNRFLAVNQFTIQGTKRPRRLDVVCFINGLPIAVLELKSPEDENVDIWDAFNQLQTYKDEISDLFVFNEALVVSDGYNARIGALTANKERFSPWRAVKNEDDKPLLEWQLETLVRGFFDREMLLDYIRFFVLFENDGGAIIKKIAGYHQFHAVREAVKATIIAAQDPKGVAEKRAKYGDEVVPGSKKAGVVWHTQGSGKSISMCCYAGKLLQQPEMNNPTLLVVTDRNDLDGQLFQTFSNAHELFKQTPVQANDRDELRQLLSERESGGIIFTTVQKFSPFEDEGAHPILNGRHNIVVISDEAHRSQYGHKGRFIKVKNQTAGGHPTLKDGVCSVSYTHLRAHETG
;
A
#
# COMPACT_ATOMS: atom_id res chain seq x y z
N MET A 1 -14.94 31.28 9.41
CA MET A 1 -14.22 30.81 8.22
C MET A 1 -15.22 30.21 7.26
N ASN A 2 -15.39 30.81 6.09
CA ASN A 2 -16.26 30.26 5.03
C ASN A 2 -15.51 29.21 4.19
N GLU A 3 -16.20 28.58 3.25
CA GLU A 3 -15.66 27.53 2.37
C GLU A 3 -14.46 28.01 1.53
N ASP A 4 -14.53 29.21 0.95
CA ASP A 4 -13.44 29.80 0.16
C ASP A 4 -12.16 30.02 1.00
N GLN A 5 -12.31 30.50 2.23
CA GLN A 5 -11.19 30.66 3.17
C GLN A 5 -10.58 29.31 3.56
N LEU A 6 -11.40 28.27 3.76
CA LEU A 6 -10.92 26.92 4.03
C LEU A 6 -10.17 26.34 2.82
N GLU A 7 -10.69 26.56 1.60
CA GLU A 7 -10.06 26.13 0.36
C GLU A 7 -8.68 26.79 0.19
N GLN A 8 -8.57 28.11 0.39
CA GLN A 8 -7.29 28.82 0.32
C GLN A 8 -6.29 28.30 1.36
N LEU A 9 -6.74 28.08 2.60
CA LEU A 9 -5.90 27.52 3.67
C LEU A 9 -5.43 26.10 3.33
N CYS A 10 -6.30 25.29 2.73
CA CYS A 10 -5.95 23.96 2.24
C CYS A 10 -4.82 24.02 1.19
N LEU A 11 -4.89 24.96 0.24
CA LEU A 11 -3.85 25.16 -0.77
C LEU A 11 -2.52 25.64 -0.15
N GLU A 12 -2.55 26.44 0.92
CA GLU A 12 -1.34 26.81 1.66
C GLU A 12 -0.65 25.57 2.26
N TRP A 13 -1.40 24.64 2.85
CA TRP A 13 -0.84 23.38 3.34
C TRP A 13 -0.25 22.51 2.23
N PHE A 14 -0.85 22.50 1.03
CA PHE A 14 -0.25 21.86 -0.14
C PHE A 14 1.08 22.52 -0.56
N ARG A 15 1.14 23.86 -0.60
CA ARG A 15 2.38 24.60 -0.88
C ARG A 15 3.49 24.26 0.13
N ASP A 16 3.15 24.19 1.42
CA ASP A 16 4.09 23.78 2.47
C ASP A 16 4.64 22.37 2.24
N ASN A 17 3.80 21.47 1.73
CA ASN A 17 4.17 20.12 1.30
C ASN A 17 4.89 20.07 -0.06
N SER A 18 5.31 21.23 -0.59
CA SER A 18 6.03 21.38 -1.85
C SER A 18 5.24 20.85 -3.07
N TRP A 19 3.92 21.03 -3.04
CA TRP A 19 3.07 20.94 -4.22
C TRP A 19 2.99 22.29 -4.92
N ASP A 20 2.97 22.26 -6.25
CA ASP A 20 2.51 23.42 -7.01
C ASP A 20 1.00 23.60 -6.76
N VAL A 21 0.51 24.83 -6.84
CA VAL A 21 -0.93 25.09 -6.79
C VAL A 21 -1.35 26.04 -7.89
N LEU A 22 -2.50 25.77 -8.51
CA LEU A 22 -3.07 26.58 -9.57
C LEU A 22 -4.56 26.83 -9.31
N TYR A 23 -5.05 27.96 -9.80
CA TYR A 23 -6.47 28.26 -9.80
C TYR A 23 -7.14 27.73 -11.06
N GLY A 24 -8.15 26.87 -10.91
CA GLY A 24 -8.83 26.18 -12.02
C GLY A 24 -9.31 27.12 -13.13
N PRO A 25 -9.97 28.25 -12.82
CA PRO A 25 -10.36 29.26 -13.81
C PRO A 25 -9.20 29.89 -14.58
N ASP A 26 -8.01 30.02 -14.00
CA ASP A 26 -6.85 30.59 -14.70
C ASP A 26 -6.29 29.63 -15.76
N ILE A 27 -6.56 28.33 -15.63
CA ILE A 27 -6.12 27.27 -16.55
C ILE A 27 -7.25 26.62 -17.35
N ALA A 28 -8.45 27.22 -17.30
CA ALA A 28 -9.64 26.72 -17.99
C ALA A 28 -9.50 26.84 -19.52
N PRO A 29 -10.24 26.05 -20.32
CA PRO A 29 -10.16 26.10 -21.79
C PRO A 29 -10.45 27.47 -22.42
N ASP A 30 -11.21 28.32 -21.73
CA ASP A 30 -11.57 29.68 -22.12
C ASP A 30 -10.80 30.77 -21.36
N SER A 31 -9.73 30.41 -20.64
CA SER A 31 -8.83 31.35 -19.97
C SER A 31 -7.75 31.89 -20.90
N ASP A 32 -6.96 32.85 -20.41
CA ASP A 32 -5.80 33.39 -21.12
C ASP A 32 -4.63 32.39 -21.21
N ASN A 33 -4.55 31.42 -20.28
CA ASN A 33 -3.47 30.43 -20.19
C ASN A 33 -4.03 29.00 -20.05
N PRO A 34 -4.74 28.48 -21.07
CA PRO A 34 -5.44 27.21 -20.97
C PRO A 34 -4.47 26.02 -20.88
N GLU A 35 -4.65 25.16 -19.87
CA GLU A 35 -3.93 23.88 -19.76
C GLU A 35 -4.71 22.70 -20.37
N ARG A 36 -5.95 22.97 -20.82
CA ARG A 36 -6.86 22.01 -21.45
C ARG A 36 -7.56 22.65 -22.64
N LYS A 37 -7.91 21.85 -23.65
CA LYS A 37 -8.59 22.31 -24.87
C LYS A 37 -10.11 22.27 -24.76
N ASP A 38 -10.65 21.42 -23.89
CA ASP A 38 -12.09 21.21 -23.72
C ASP A 38 -12.39 20.90 -22.25
N TYR A 39 -13.55 21.35 -21.75
CA TYR A 39 -13.98 21.10 -20.38
C TYR A 39 -14.22 19.62 -20.05
N ARG A 40 -14.30 18.74 -21.05
CA ARG A 40 -14.34 17.28 -20.89
C ARG A 40 -12.98 16.66 -20.60
N GLU A 41 -11.87 17.36 -20.87
CA GLU A 41 -10.54 16.82 -20.59
C GLU A 41 -10.31 16.81 -19.07
N VAL A 42 -10.05 15.63 -18.51
CA VAL A 42 -9.83 15.44 -17.07
C VAL A 42 -8.34 15.38 -16.70
N ILE A 43 -7.46 15.29 -17.70
CA ILE A 43 -6.00 15.17 -17.57
C ILE A 43 -5.33 16.43 -18.12
N LEU A 44 -4.23 16.84 -17.48
CA LEU A 44 -3.33 17.87 -17.98
C LEU A 44 -2.31 17.21 -18.92
N LYS A 45 -2.70 17.03 -20.19
CA LYS A 45 -1.96 16.21 -21.17
C LYS A 45 -0.52 16.69 -21.39
N HIS A 46 -0.31 18.00 -21.38
CA HIS A 46 1.02 18.58 -21.54
C HIS A 46 1.96 18.16 -20.40
N TYR A 47 1.49 18.26 -19.14
CA TYR A 47 2.28 17.82 -17.98
C TYR A 47 2.52 16.32 -17.97
N LEU A 48 1.55 15.52 -18.43
CA LEU A 48 1.74 14.07 -18.58
C LEU A 48 2.85 13.78 -19.60
N GLN A 49 2.82 14.41 -20.76
CA GLN A 49 3.83 14.20 -21.78
C GLN A 49 5.24 14.59 -21.28
N GLU A 50 5.40 15.78 -20.71
CA GLU A 50 6.68 16.25 -20.17
C GLU A 50 7.24 15.31 -19.09
N SER A 51 6.38 14.88 -18.16
CA SER A 51 6.78 13.93 -17.12
C SER A 51 7.17 12.58 -17.69
N LEU A 52 6.43 12.04 -18.66
CA LEU A 52 6.78 10.75 -19.28
C LEU A 52 8.10 10.81 -20.04
N GLU A 53 8.36 11.89 -20.77
CA GLU A 53 9.64 12.12 -21.45
C GLU A 53 10.80 12.20 -20.43
N LYS A 54 10.58 12.87 -19.29
CA LYS A 54 11.58 12.99 -18.22
C LYS A 54 11.84 11.68 -17.48
N ILE A 55 10.81 10.90 -17.18
CA ILE A 55 10.91 9.64 -16.43
C ILE A 55 11.48 8.53 -17.31
N ASN A 56 11.11 8.51 -18.59
CA ASN A 56 11.41 7.41 -19.50
C ASN A 56 12.43 7.81 -20.58
N LEU A 57 13.55 8.43 -20.19
CA LEU A 57 14.60 8.92 -21.12
C LEU A 57 15.18 7.86 -22.07
N HIS A 58 14.97 6.58 -21.76
CA HIS A 58 15.41 5.45 -22.58
C HIS A 58 14.45 5.12 -23.73
N LEU A 59 13.19 5.59 -23.66
CA LEU A 59 12.17 5.32 -24.67
C LEU A 59 12.17 6.39 -25.76
N PRO A 60 11.93 5.99 -27.03
CA PRO A 60 11.73 6.95 -28.10
C PRO A 60 10.37 7.65 -27.99
N PHE A 61 10.25 8.83 -28.61
CA PHE A 61 9.05 9.67 -28.55
C PHE A 61 7.76 8.95 -28.96
N ASN A 62 7.79 8.12 -30.00
CA ASN A 62 6.62 7.37 -30.46
C ASN A 62 6.13 6.34 -29.43
N ALA A 63 7.00 5.80 -28.58
CA ALA A 63 6.61 4.93 -27.47
C ALA A 63 5.93 5.73 -26.35
N ILE A 64 6.38 6.96 -26.10
CA ILE A 64 5.71 7.89 -25.17
C ILE A 64 4.31 8.26 -25.67
N GLU A 65 4.17 8.60 -26.95
CA GLU A 65 2.84 8.87 -27.56
C GLU A 65 1.91 7.65 -27.46
N GLN A 66 2.43 6.45 -27.71
CA GLN A 66 1.69 5.21 -27.53
C GLN A 66 1.23 5.02 -26.08
N ALA A 67 2.11 5.27 -25.10
CA ALA A 67 1.78 5.16 -23.69
C ALA A 67 0.65 6.12 -23.29
N ILE A 68 0.74 7.39 -23.71
CA ILE A 68 -0.32 8.40 -23.47
C ILE A 68 -1.63 7.94 -24.09
N ALA A 69 -1.62 7.46 -25.34
CA ALA A 69 -2.83 6.99 -26.01
C ALA A 69 -3.48 5.79 -25.29
N LEU A 70 -2.69 4.88 -24.75
CA LEU A 70 -3.18 3.72 -23.99
C LEU A 70 -3.79 4.16 -22.64
N VAL A 71 -3.13 5.04 -21.90
CA VAL A 71 -3.63 5.55 -20.60
C VAL A 71 -4.96 6.29 -20.77
N LEU A 72 -5.11 7.03 -21.87
CA LEU A 72 -6.33 7.80 -22.15
C LEU A 72 -7.49 6.95 -22.69
N LYS A 73 -7.28 5.66 -22.95
CA LYS A 73 -8.28 4.78 -23.54
C LYS A 73 -8.87 3.85 -22.48
N PRO A 74 -10.15 4.02 -22.09
CA PRO A 74 -10.83 3.08 -21.21
C PRO A 74 -10.87 1.66 -21.81
N GLU A 75 -10.70 0.65 -20.97
CA GLU A 75 -10.78 -0.77 -21.36
C GLU A 75 -12.23 -1.30 -21.28
N SER A 76 -13.08 -0.63 -20.51
CA SER A 76 -14.46 -1.01 -20.22
C SER A 76 -15.36 0.23 -20.13
N LEU A 77 -16.69 0.01 -20.08
CA LEU A 77 -17.65 1.04 -19.69
C LEU A 77 -17.83 1.12 -18.17
N ASP A 78 -17.33 0.13 -17.43
CA ASP A 78 -17.41 0.09 -15.97
C ASP A 78 -16.26 0.89 -15.33
N LEU A 79 -16.62 1.89 -14.53
CA LEU A 79 -15.67 2.79 -13.87
C LEU A 79 -14.66 2.05 -12.99
N ILE A 80 -15.12 1.08 -12.20
CA ILE A 80 -14.26 0.41 -11.21
C ILE A 80 -13.27 -0.52 -11.91
N THR A 81 -13.71 -1.18 -12.98
CA THR A 81 -12.85 -1.98 -13.87
C THR A 81 -11.75 -1.11 -14.47
N ASN A 82 -12.10 0.06 -15.02
CA ASN A 82 -11.12 0.99 -15.57
C ASN A 82 -10.17 1.55 -14.51
N ASN A 83 -10.66 1.82 -13.29
CA ASN A 83 -9.81 2.29 -12.20
C ASN A 83 -8.80 1.24 -11.75
N ARG A 84 -9.20 -0.04 -11.67
CA ARG A 84 -8.26 -1.13 -11.41
C ARG A 84 -7.23 -1.28 -12.53
N ALA A 85 -7.66 -1.21 -13.79
CA ALA A 85 -6.76 -1.28 -14.94
C ALA A 85 -5.74 -0.13 -14.91
N PHE A 86 -6.19 1.10 -14.65
CA PHE A 86 -5.31 2.25 -14.48
C PHE A 86 -4.32 2.06 -13.33
N HIS A 87 -4.79 1.62 -12.15
CA HIS A 87 -3.92 1.37 -11.01
C HIS A 87 -2.81 0.37 -11.37
N ARG A 88 -3.13 -0.67 -12.15
CA ARG A 88 -2.13 -1.62 -12.65
C ARG A 88 -1.11 -0.96 -13.57
N LEU A 89 -1.54 -0.09 -14.49
CA LEU A 89 -0.63 0.68 -15.34
C LEU A 89 0.29 1.61 -14.52
N LEU A 90 -0.25 2.18 -13.44
CA LEU A 90 0.50 3.02 -12.51
C LEU A 90 1.64 2.25 -11.84
N LEU A 91 1.38 1.02 -11.39
CA LEU A 91 2.35 0.18 -10.67
C LEU A 91 3.34 -0.55 -11.58
N GLU A 92 2.87 -1.07 -12.71
CA GLU A 92 3.69 -1.91 -13.58
C GLU A 92 4.33 -1.14 -14.74
N GLY A 93 3.84 0.05 -15.07
CA GLY A 93 4.17 0.77 -16.30
C GLY A 93 3.31 0.31 -17.49
N VAL A 94 3.10 1.23 -18.42
CA VAL A 94 2.31 1.03 -19.63
C VAL A 94 3.10 0.21 -20.65
N PRO A 95 2.60 -0.94 -21.12
CA PRO A 95 3.30 -1.73 -22.13
C PRO A 95 3.37 -0.96 -23.45
N VAL A 96 4.58 -0.85 -24.01
CA VAL A 96 4.84 -0.16 -25.27
C VAL A 96 5.69 -1.03 -26.19
N GLU A 97 5.60 -0.77 -27.49
CA GLU A 97 6.41 -1.42 -28.49
C GLU A 97 6.95 -0.42 -29.52
N TYR A 98 8.22 -0.54 -29.85
CA TYR A 98 8.87 0.33 -30.82
C TYR A 98 9.95 -0.43 -31.61
N ARG A 99 10.29 0.09 -32.79
CA ARG A 99 11.36 -0.48 -33.61
C ARG A 99 12.70 0.15 -33.30
N LYS A 100 13.74 -0.68 -33.18
CA LYS A 100 15.13 -0.28 -33.06
C LYS A 100 15.98 -1.29 -33.83
N ASP A 101 16.82 -0.82 -34.75
CA ASP A 101 17.72 -1.66 -35.56
C ASP A 101 17.02 -2.86 -36.25
N ASP A 102 15.86 -2.61 -36.85
CA ASP A 102 14.97 -3.60 -37.51
C ASP A 102 14.35 -4.67 -36.58
N GLU A 103 14.53 -4.57 -35.26
CA GLU A 103 13.88 -5.41 -34.26
C GLU A 103 12.71 -4.68 -33.57
N THR A 104 11.67 -5.44 -33.20
CA THR A 104 10.58 -4.95 -32.33
C THR A 104 11.00 -5.13 -30.87
N ILE A 105 11.09 -4.03 -30.14
CA ILE A 105 11.39 -4.00 -28.71
C ILE A 105 10.07 -3.87 -27.95
N HIS A 106 9.87 -4.73 -26.96
CA HIS A 106 8.79 -4.62 -25.98
C HIS A 106 9.35 -4.04 -24.68
N ASP A 107 8.75 -2.96 -24.19
CA ASP A 107 9.23 -2.24 -23.01
C ASP A 107 8.04 -1.70 -22.20
N ARG A 108 8.31 -0.97 -21.11
CA ARG A 108 7.28 -0.31 -20.30
C ARG A 108 7.60 1.16 -20.03
N ALA A 109 6.61 2.01 -20.28
CA ALA A 109 6.65 3.43 -19.92
C ALA A 109 6.04 3.65 -18.53
N PHE A 110 6.81 4.17 -17.58
CA PHE A 110 6.36 4.45 -16.22
C PHE A 110 5.66 5.80 -16.12
N LEU A 111 4.48 5.81 -15.49
CA LEU A 111 3.67 7.01 -15.28
C LEU A 111 4.13 7.86 -14.08
N ILE A 112 4.75 7.20 -13.11
CA ILE A 112 5.28 7.79 -11.88
C ILE A 112 6.66 7.19 -11.65
N ASP A 113 7.61 8.03 -11.25
CA ASP A 113 8.92 7.59 -10.76
C ASP A 113 8.85 7.41 -9.24
N PHE A 114 8.63 6.16 -8.80
CA PHE A 114 8.56 5.82 -7.38
C PHE A 114 9.94 5.81 -6.69
N GLU A 115 11.04 5.82 -7.43
CA GLU A 115 12.39 5.74 -6.90
C GLU A 115 12.98 7.14 -6.69
N ASN A 116 12.67 8.08 -7.59
CA ASN A 116 13.11 9.47 -7.50
C ASN A 116 11.91 10.43 -7.52
N ILE A 117 11.47 10.83 -6.32
CA ILE A 117 10.30 11.70 -6.10
C ILE A 117 10.41 13.02 -6.90
N ALA A 118 11.61 13.58 -7.04
CA ALA A 118 11.85 14.86 -7.74
C ALA A 118 11.67 14.76 -9.27
N ASN A 119 11.54 13.56 -9.81
CA ASN A 119 11.18 13.37 -11.21
C ASN A 119 9.69 13.60 -11.48
N ASN A 120 8.84 13.52 -10.45
CA ASN A 120 7.41 13.73 -10.57
C ASN A 120 7.02 15.20 -10.33
N ARG A 121 5.93 15.59 -10.97
CA ARG A 121 5.25 16.87 -10.74
C ARG A 121 4.01 16.66 -9.88
N PHE A 122 3.90 17.40 -8.80
CA PHE A 122 2.77 17.36 -7.86
C PHE A 122 2.03 18.69 -7.89
N LEU A 123 0.74 18.66 -8.19
CA LEU A 123 -0.06 19.86 -8.40
C LEU A 123 -1.43 19.74 -7.75
N ALA A 124 -1.83 20.70 -6.92
CA ALA A 124 -3.20 20.84 -6.43
C ALA A 124 -3.90 21.98 -7.16
N VAL A 125 -5.05 21.69 -7.79
CA VAL A 125 -5.83 22.69 -8.51
C VAL A 125 -7.16 22.89 -7.81
N ASN A 126 -7.44 24.11 -7.36
CA ASN A 126 -8.75 24.42 -6.79
C ASN A 126 -9.75 24.85 -7.86
N GLN A 127 -11.04 24.68 -7.58
CA GLN A 127 -12.15 25.10 -8.47
C GLN A 127 -12.05 24.53 -9.89
N PHE A 128 -11.60 23.29 -10.00
CA PHE A 128 -11.39 22.62 -11.28
C PHE A 128 -12.74 22.25 -11.91
N THR A 129 -13.08 22.86 -13.04
CA THR A 129 -14.37 22.65 -13.70
C THR A 129 -14.26 21.61 -14.82
N ILE A 130 -15.19 20.65 -14.80
CA ILE A 130 -15.33 19.58 -15.79
C ILE A 130 -16.76 19.56 -16.33
N GLN A 131 -16.91 19.35 -17.64
CA GLN A 131 -18.22 19.18 -18.26
C GLN A 131 -18.84 17.84 -17.85
N GLY A 132 -19.81 17.87 -16.94
CA GLY A 132 -20.60 16.69 -16.57
C GLY A 132 -21.72 16.37 -17.55
N THR A 133 -22.27 15.16 -17.44
CA THR A 133 -23.37 14.66 -18.30
C THR A 133 -24.64 15.50 -18.21
N LYS A 134 -24.91 16.15 -17.07
CA LYS A 134 -26.09 17.03 -16.88
C LYS A 134 -25.73 18.51 -16.90
N ARG A 135 -24.66 18.89 -16.22
CA ARG A 135 -24.17 20.26 -16.11
C ARG A 135 -22.68 20.28 -15.79
N PRO A 136 -21.98 21.41 -16.00
CA PRO A 136 -20.62 21.57 -15.49
C PRO A 136 -20.55 21.29 -13.99
N ARG A 137 -19.50 20.58 -13.57
CA ARG A 137 -19.18 20.27 -12.17
C ARG A 137 -17.87 20.94 -11.82
N ARG A 138 -17.87 21.72 -10.76
CA ARG A 138 -16.69 22.41 -10.24
C ARG A 138 -16.28 21.73 -8.95
N LEU A 139 -15.12 21.10 -8.98
CA LEU A 139 -14.56 20.39 -7.83
C LEU A 139 -13.70 21.35 -7.00
N ASP A 140 -13.73 21.18 -5.68
CA ASP A 140 -13.06 22.13 -4.78
C ASP A 140 -11.55 22.02 -4.89
N VAL A 141 -10.97 20.82 -4.75
CA VAL A 141 -9.53 20.58 -5.01
C VAL A 141 -9.31 19.24 -5.72
N VAL A 142 -8.55 19.26 -6.82
CA VAL A 142 -8.08 18.06 -7.53
C VAL A 142 -6.56 17.99 -7.46
N CYS A 143 -6.05 16.87 -6.98
CA CYS A 143 -4.61 16.61 -6.86
C CYS A 143 -4.12 15.80 -8.06
N PHE A 144 -3.12 16.33 -8.74
CA PHE A 144 -2.48 15.73 -9.91
C PHE A 144 -1.07 15.26 -9.58
N ILE A 145 -0.71 14.10 -10.14
CA ILE A 145 0.68 13.65 -10.27
C ILE A 145 0.96 13.47 -11.75
N ASN A 146 1.98 14.17 -12.28
CA ASN A 146 2.35 14.10 -13.70
C ASN A 146 1.16 14.34 -14.63
N GLY A 147 0.26 15.26 -14.27
CA GLY A 147 -0.95 15.59 -15.03
C GLY A 147 -2.12 14.60 -14.92
N LEU A 148 -1.98 13.50 -14.17
CA LEU A 148 -3.06 12.53 -13.89
C LEU A 148 -3.80 12.90 -12.59
N PRO A 149 -5.15 12.93 -12.56
CA PRO A 149 -5.92 13.33 -11.38
C PRO A 149 -6.05 12.18 -10.36
N ILE A 150 -5.11 12.13 -9.41
CA ILE A 150 -4.95 11.04 -8.46
C ILE A 150 -5.88 11.15 -7.24
N ALA A 151 -6.25 12.37 -6.82
CA ALA A 151 -7.17 12.54 -5.69
C ALA A 151 -8.13 13.71 -5.86
N VAL A 152 -9.28 13.61 -5.20
CA VAL A 152 -10.32 14.66 -5.17
C VAL A 152 -10.67 14.94 -3.72
N LEU A 153 -10.63 16.22 -3.34
CA LEU A 153 -11.10 16.72 -2.06
C LEU A 153 -12.37 17.53 -2.30
N GLU A 154 -13.40 17.24 -1.52
CA GLU A 154 -14.62 18.03 -1.46
C GLU A 154 -14.75 18.62 -0.05
N LEU A 155 -14.90 19.94 0.01
CA LEU A 155 -14.89 20.74 1.21
C LEU A 155 -16.29 21.32 1.46
N LYS A 156 -16.58 21.59 2.73
CA LYS A 156 -17.77 22.33 3.17
C LYS A 156 -17.39 23.42 4.15
N SER A 157 -18.22 24.45 4.20
CA SER A 157 -18.05 25.56 5.15
C SER A 157 -18.09 25.04 6.60
N PRO A 158 -17.05 25.29 7.42
CA PRO A 158 -17.06 24.96 8.84
C PRO A 158 -18.12 25.72 9.67
N GLU A 159 -18.67 26.81 9.13
CA GLU A 159 -19.65 27.66 9.81
C GLU A 159 -21.12 27.28 9.52
N ASP A 160 -21.37 26.40 8.55
CA ASP A 160 -22.73 25.98 8.22
C ASP A 160 -23.15 24.78 9.06
N GLU A 161 -23.92 25.02 10.12
CA GLU A 161 -24.43 23.96 11.00
C GLU A 161 -25.40 22.98 10.30
N ASN A 162 -25.88 23.28 9.10
CA ASN A 162 -26.80 22.42 8.35
C ASN A 162 -26.10 21.49 7.36
N VAL A 163 -24.78 21.63 7.21
CA VAL A 163 -24.00 20.91 6.22
C VAL A 163 -22.87 20.17 6.92
N ASP A 164 -22.71 18.89 6.60
CA ASP A 164 -21.64 18.09 7.19
C ASP A 164 -20.74 17.45 6.12
N ILE A 165 -19.70 16.76 6.58
CA ILE A 165 -18.77 16.03 5.71
C ILE A 165 -19.45 14.97 4.83
N TRP A 166 -20.67 14.52 5.17
CA TRP A 166 -21.42 13.55 4.40
C TRP A 166 -22.21 14.18 3.25
N ASP A 167 -22.48 15.48 3.29
CA ASP A 167 -22.92 16.22 2.11
C ASP A 167 -21.81 16.29 1.05
N ALA A 168 -20.56 16.55 1.47
CA ALA A 168 -19.39 16.40 0.61
C ALA A 168 -19.29 14.96 0.04
N PHE A 169 -19.51 13.93 0.87
CA PHE A 169 -19.55 12.55 0.37
C PHE A 169 -20.63 12.32 -0.70
N ASN A 170 -21.84 12.86 -0.50
CA ASN A 170 -22.94 12.73 -1.47
C ASN A 170 -22.60 13.48 -2.78
N GLN A 171 -21.89 14.60 -2.70
CA GLN A 171 -21.41 15.35 -3.86
C GLN A 171 -20.36 14.56 -4.64
N LEU A 172 -19.43 13.88 -3.97
CA LEU A 172 -18.52 12.93 -4.61
C LEU A 172 -19.27 11.79 -5.32
N GLN A 173 -20.36 11.26 -4.76
CA GLN A 173 -21.17 10.25 -5.47
C GLN A 173 -21.79 10.83 -6.74
N THR A 174 -22.30 12.06 -6.68
CA THR A 174 -22.83 12.76 -7.87
C THR A 174 -21.75 12.96 -8.93
N TYR A 175 -20.52 13.28 -8.53
CA TYR A 175 -19.41 13.41 -9.46
C TYR A 175 -19.04 12.08 -10.11
N LYS A 176 -18.99 10.99 -9.35
CA LYS A 176 -18.73 9.65 -9.90
C LYS A 176 -19.75 9.26 -10.97
N ASP A 177 -20.99 9.69 -10.84
CA ASP A 177 -22.06 9.45 -11.82
C ASP A 177 -21.99 10.37 -13.05
N GLU A 178 -21.59 11.64 -12.86
CA GLU A 178 -21.69 12.66 -13.93
C GLU A 178 -20.38 12.99 -14.64
N ILE A 179 -19.23 12.69 -14.04
CA ILE A 179 -17.87 12.91 -14.56
C ILE A 179 -16.99 11.69 -14.27
N SER A 180 -17.50 10.49 -14.56
CA SER A 180 -16.83 9.21 -14.30
C SER A 180 -15.39 9.12 -14.84
N ASP A 181 -15.11 9.77 -15.97
CA ASP A 181 -13.80 9.76 -16.62
C ASP A 181 -12.68 10.29 -15.70
N LEU A 182 -13.00 11.24 -14.80
CA LEU A 182 -12.05 11.74 -13.80
C LEU A 182 -11.66 10.62 -12.81
N PHE A 183 -12.63 9.81 -12.40
CA PHE A 183 -12.45 8.81 -11.35
C PHE A 183 -11.82 7.51 -11.83
N VAL A 184 -11.60 7.37 -13.15
CA VAL A 184 -10.74 6.30 -13.69
C VAL A 184 -9.34 6.38 -13.07
N PHE A 185 -8.84 7.59 -12.80
CA PHE A 185 -7.48 7.81 -12.27
C PHE A 185 -7.40 7.90 -10.74
N ASN A 186 -8.54 7.82 -10.06
CA ASN A 186 -8.63 8.14 -8.64
C ASN A 186 -7.95 7.08 -7.76
N GLU A 187 -7.05 7.50 -6.88
CA GLU A 187 -6.46 6.69 -5.80
C GLU A 187 -7.02 7.03 -4.41
N ALA A 188 -7.49 8.26 -4.20
CA ALA A 188 -8.04 8.69 -2.92
C ALA A 188 -9.17 9.72 -3.07
N LEU A 189 -10.18 9.61 -2.20
CA LEU A 189 -11.25 10.57 -2.04
C LEU A 189 -11.19 11.17 -0.64
N VAL A 190 -11.38 12.49 -0.53
CA VAL A 190 -11.38 13.19 0.76
C VAL A 190 -12.65 14.02 0.89
N VAL A 191 -13.25 13.98 2.06
CA VAL A 191 -14.37 14.84 2.46
C VAL A 191 -14.00 15.59 3.74
N SER A 192 -14.31 16.88 3.79
CA SER A 192 -13.97 17.68 4.96
C SER A 192 -14.81 18.94 5.16
N ASP A 193 -14.99 19.34 6.41
CA ASP A 193 -15.48 20.65 6.85
C ASP A 193 -14.34 21.46 7.52
N GLY A 194 -13.08 21.05 7.30
CA GLY A 194 -11.89 21.52 8.01
C GLY A 194 -11.64 20.79 9.32
N TYR A 195 -12.58 20.85 10.27
CA TYR A 195 -12.43 20.27 11.62
C TYR A 195 -12.44 18.74 11.57
N ASN A 196 -13.26 18.17 10.71
CA ASN A 196 -13.35 16.78 10.37
C ASN A 196 -12.82 16.57 8.96
N ALA A 197 -11.92 15.62 8.80
CA ALA A 197 -11.47 15.16 7.49
C ALA A 197 -11.47 13.63 7.45
N ARG A 198 -11.96 13.07 6.36
CA ARG A 198 -11.99 11.62 6.14
C ARG A 198 -11.51 11.29 4.75
N ILE A 199 -10.72 10.22 4.64
CA ILE A 199 -10.25 9.65 3.38
C ILE A 199 -10.91 8.30 3.12
N GLY A 200 -11.26 8.03 1.86
CA GLY A 200 -11.87 6.78 1.43
C GLY A 200 -11.45 6.36 0.02
N ALA A 201 -11.63 5.08 -0.27
CA ALA A 201 -11.43 4.51 -1.61
C ALA A 201 -12.59 4.87 -2.55
N LEU A 202 -12.38 4.70 -3.86
CA LEU A 202 -13.41 4.94 -4.86
C LEU A 202 -14.72 4.17 -4.60
N THR A 203 -14.66 2.92 -4.15
CA THR A 203 -15.84 2.09 -3.85
C THR A 203 -16.26 2.13 -2.37
N ALA A 204 -15.63 2.97 -1.54
CA ALA A 204 -15.92 3.03 -0.11
C ALA A 204 -17.30 3.64 0.16
N ASN A 205 -18.04 3.02 1.09
CA ASN A 205 -19.21 3.63 1.71
C ASN A 205 -18.78 4.60 2.84
N LYS A 206 -19.74 5.34 3.43
CA LYS A 206 -19.49 6.30 4.51
C LYS A 206 -18.70 5.71 5.68
N GLU A 207 -18.99 4.48 6.09
CA GLU A 207 -18.32 3.81 7.23
C GLU A 207 -16.84 3.52 6.96
N ARG A 208 -16.44 3.45 5.69
CA ARG A 208 -15.05 3.19 5.27
C ARG A 208 -14.27 4.48 5.00
N PHE A 209 -14.89 5.65 5.10
CA PHE A 209 -14.20 6.93 5.13
C PHE A 209 -13.62 7.17 6.53
N SER A 210 -12.29 7.12 6.65
CA SER A 210 -11.57 7.09 7.93
C SER A 210 -10.73 8.35 8.14
N PRO A 211 -10.51 8.78 9.40
CA PRO A 211 -9.63 9.92 9.68
C PRO A 211 -8.17 9.56 9.41
N TRP A 212 -7.41 10.53 8.90
CA TRP A 212 -5.94 10.49 8.89
C TRP A 212 -5.43 11.31 10.07
N ARG A 213 -4.67 10.68 10.99
CA ARG A 213 -4.36 11.28 12.31
C ARG A 213 -2.89 11.53 12.58
N ALA A 214 -2.01 11.21 11.63
CA ALA A 214 -0.56 11.30 11.79
C ALA A 214 0.06 12.10 10.65
N VAL A 215 1.11 12.86 10.92
CA VAL A 215 1.87 13.56 9.86
C VAL A 215 3.01 12.67 9.39
N LYS A 216 4.05 12.46 10.21
CA LYS A 216 5.22 11.66 9.78
C LYS A 216 5.14 10.17 10.14
N ASN A 217 4.66 9.86 11.35
CA ASN A 217 4.62 8.50 11.89
C ASN A 217 3.56 8.39 13.00
N GLU A 218 3.39 7.20 13.58
CA GLU A 218 2.36 6.98 14.62
C GLU A 218 2.57 7.80 15.90
N ASP A 219 3.77 8.31 16.16
CA ASP A 219 4.06 9.17 17.32
C ASP A 219 3.83 10.66 17.01
N ASP A 220 3.83 11.04 15.73
CA ASP A 220 3.57 12.38 15.24
C ASP A 220 2.07 12.60 14.96
N LYS A 221 1.29 12.60 16.05
CA LYS A 221 -0.17 12.84 16.08
C LYS A 221 -0.44 14.23 16.67
N PRO A 222 -0.21 15.31 15.92
CA PRO A 222 -0.35 16.66 16.46
C PRO A 222 -1.80 16.94 16.82
N LEU A 223 -2.01 17.68 17.91
CA LEU A 223 -3.32 18.24 18.25
C LEU A 223 -3.55 19.49 17.39
N LEU A 224 -3.65 19.30 16.07
CA LEU A 224 -4.05 20.38 15.17
C LEU A 224 -5.54 20.67 15.34
N GLU A 225 -5.91 21.94 15.28
CA GLU A 225 -7.32 22.35 15.29
C GLU A 225 -8.06 21.80 14.07
N TRP A 226 -7.36 21.65 12.93
CA TRP A 226 -7.90 21.19 11.66
C TRP A 226 -7.45 19.75 11.35
N GLN A 227 -8.39 18.79 11.33
CA GLN A 227 -8.07 17.43 10.84
C GLN A 227 -7.67 17.45 9.36
N LEU A 228 -8.21 18.40 8.58
CA LEU A 228 -7.81 18.58 7.18
C LEU A 228 -6.32 18.92 7.06
N GLU A 229 -5.77 19.74 7.95
CA GLU A 229 -4.34 20.05 7.96
C GLU A 229 -3.50 18.80 8.20
N THR A 230 -3.86 18.00 9.21
CA THR A 230 -3.18 16.72 9.50
C THR A 230 -3.21 15.80 8.28
N LEU A 231 -4.35 15.74 7.58
CA LEU A 231 -4.51 14.91 6.40
C LEU A 231 -3.66 15.43 5.24
N VAL A 232 -3.71 16.73 4.93
CA VAL A 232 -2.90 17.33 3.85
C VAL A 232 -1.41 17.15 4.14
N ARG A 233 -0.97 17.52 5.35
CA ARG A 233 0.45 17.42 5.72
C ARG A 233 0.96 15.98 5.78
N GLY A 234 0.13 15.03 6.19
CA GLY A 234 0.51 13.62 6.33
C GLY A 234 0.28 12.78 5.07
N PHE A 235 -0.98 12.61 4.65
CA PHE A 235 -1.34 11.74 3.53
C PHE A 235 -0.81 12.26 2.18
N PHE A 236 -0.82 13.58 1.98
CA PHE A 236 -0.32 14.22 0.76
C PHE A 236 1.15 14.67 0.88
N ASP A 237 1.91 14.18 1.86
CA ASP A 237 3.37 14.23 1.77
C ASP A 237 3.81 13.47 0.50
N ARG A 238 4.71 14.05 -0.30
CA ARG A 238 5.05 13.53 -1.63
C ARG A 238 5.66 12.12 -1.57
N GLU A 239 6.52 11.85 -0.60
CA GLU A 239 7.13 10.52 -0.43
C GLU A 239 6.08 9.52 0.06
N MET A 240 5.30 9.92 1.08
CA MET A 240 4.30 9.03 1.68
C MET A 240 3.18 8.70 0.71
N LEU A 241 2.73 9.65 -0.10
CA LEU A 241 1.69 9.42 -1.10
C LEU A 241 2.15 8.43 -2.17
N LEU A 242 3.38 8.56 -2.68
CA LEU A 242 3.92 7.61 -3.64
C LEU A 242 4.08 6.21 -3.03
N ASP A 243 4.56 6.11 -1.78
CA ASP A 243 4.63 4.85 -1.04
C ASP A 243 3.23 4.24 -0.83
N TYR A 244 2.25 5.09 -0.51
CA TYR A 244 0.87 4.70 -0.28
C TYR A 244 0.22 4.13 -1.55
N ILE A 245 0.32 4.86 -2.66
CA ILE A 245 -0.19 4.43 -3.97
C ILE A 245 0.44 3.09 -4.35
N ARG A 246 1.74 2.91 -4.12
CA ARG A 246 2.47 1.71 -4.54
C ARG A 246 2.07 0.45 -3.79
N PHE A 247 1.74 0.54 -2.50
CA PHE A 247 1.61 -0.65 -1.64
C PHE A 247 0.33 -0.75 -0.80
N PHE A 248 -0.48 0.30 -0.73
CA PHE A 248 -1.59 0.41 0.23
C PHE A 248 -2.96 0.60 -0.41
N VAL A 249 -3.03 0.44 -1.74
CA VAL A 249 -4.26 0.34 -2.52
C VAL A 249 -4.44 -1.12 -2.93
N LEU A 250 -5.61 -1.68 -2.66
CA LEU A 250 -5.92 -3.09 -2.92
C LEU A 250 -7.24 -3.20 -3.68
N PHE A 251 -7.32 -4.19 -4.57
CA PHE A 251 -8.55 -4.58 -5.22
C PHE A 251 -8.88 -6.02 -4.84
N GLU A 252 -10.15 -6.26 -4.50
CA GLU A 252 -10.67 -7.61 -4.30
C GLU A 252 -11.87 -7.85 -5.22
N ASN A 253 -12.10 -9.11 -5.53
CA ASN A 253 -13.31 -9.54 -6.21
C ASN A 253 -14.21 -10.25 -5.20
N ASP A 254 -15.36 -9.67 -4.91
CA ASP A 254 -16.37 -10.22 -4.02
C ASP A 254 -17.64 -10.52 -4.82
N GLY A 255 -17.92 -11.80 -5.06
CA GLY A 255 -19.12 -12.23 -5.77
C GLY A 255 -19.27 -11.68 -7.20
N GLY A 256 -18.17 -11.30 -7.86
CA GLY A 256 -18.17 -10.68 -9.19
C GLY A 256 -18.09 -9.15 -9.18
N ALA A 257 -18.21 -8.50 -8.01
CA ALA A 257 -18.02 -7.07 -7.86
C ALA A 257 -16.57 -6.75 -7.46
N ILE A 258 -15.96 -5.78 -8.13
CA ILE A 258 -14.64 -5.27 -7.76
C ILE A 258 -14.80 -4.27 -6.63
N ILE A 259 -14.11 -4.50 -5.51
CA ILE A 259 -14.07 -3.59 -4.36
C ILE A 259 -12.64 -3.05 -4.25
N LYS A 260 -12.51 -1.71 -4.32
CA LYS A 260 -11.29 -1.00 -4.01
C LYS A 260 -11.21 -0.72 -2.50
N LYS A 261 -10.07 -1.06 -1.90
CA LYS A 261 -9.75 -0.79 -0.50
C LYS A 261 -8.46 0.03 -0.43
N ILE A 262 -8.38 0.89 0.56
CA ILE A 262 -7.16 1.64 0.88
C ILE A 262 -6.87 1.48 2.37
N ALA A 263 -5.59 1.45 2.75
CA ALA A 263 -5.19 1.22 4.14
C ALA A 263 -5.42 2.43 5.05
N GLY A 264 -5.90 2.23 6.28
CA GLY A 264 -5.96 3.29 7.28
C GLY A 264 -4.56 3.78 7.69
N TYR A 265 -4.46 5.00 8.22
CA TYR A 265 -3.18 5.62 8.59
C TYR A 265 -2.32 4.75 9.53
N HIS A 266 -2.95 4.05 10.49
CA HIS A 266 -2.28 3.14 11.42
C HIS A 266 -1.69 1.92 10.69
N GLN A 267 -2.41 1.36 9.70
CA GLN A 267 -1.90 0.27 8.88
C GLN A 267 -0.71 0.75 8.04
N PHE A 268 -0.81 1.94 7.46
CA PHE A 268 0.26 2.55 6.67
C PHE A 268 1.56 2.71 7.47
N HIS A 269 1.50 3.41 8.61
CA HIS A 269 2.71 3.65 9.41
C HIS A 269 3.24 2.38 10.07
N ALA A 270 2.37 1.50 10.60
CA ALA A 270 2.81 0.24 11.18
C ALA A 270 3.53 -0.66 10.17
N VAL A 271 3.05 -0.73 8.93
CA VAL A 271 3.70 -1.53 7.88
C VAL A 271 5.05 -0.94 7.47
N ARG A 272 5.17 0.38 7.33
CA ARG A 272 6.45 1.03 6.99
C ARG A 272 7.51 0.73 8.05
N GLU A 273 7.17 0.88 9.32
CA GLU A 273 8.08 0.55 10.42
C GLU A 273 8.38 -0.95 10.50
N ALA A 274 7.39 -1.81 10.26
CA ALA A 274 7.60 -3.26 10.24
C ALA A 274 8.54 -3.70 9.11
N VAL A 275 8.41 -3.13 7.91
CA VAL A 275 9.32 -3.42 6.78
C VAL A 275 10.75 -2.98 7.11
N LYS A 276 10.91 -1.75 7.62
CA LYS A 276 12.21 -1.23 8.05
C LYS A 276 12.86 -2.12 9.11
N ALA A 277 12.09 -2.51 10.13
CA ALA A 277 12.52 -3.44 11.16
C ALA A 277 12.96 -4.80 10.57
N THR A 278 12.22 -5.35 9.62
CA THR A 278 12.56 -6.61 8.98
C THR A 278 13.83 -6.54 8.15
N ILE A 279 14.03 -5.46 7.38
CA ILE A 279 15.27 -5.24 6.62
C ILE A 279 16.47 -5.24 7.56
N ILE A 280 16.41 -4.48 8.66
CA ILE A 280 17.48 -4.42 9.66
C ILE A 280 17.74 -5.81 10.26
N ALA A 281 16.68 -6.51 10.69
CA ALA A 281 16.79 -7.85 11.27
C ALA A 281 17.37 -8.90 10.32
N ALA A 282 17.16 -8.74 9.00
CA ALA A 282 17.60 -9.66 7.96
C ALA A 282 19.02 -9.40 7.43
N GLN A 283 19.67 -8.28 7.81
CA GLN A 283 21.04 -7.98 7.37
C GLN A 283 22.02 -9.12 7.70
N ASP A 284 22.98 -9.35 6.81
CA ASP A 284 24.02 -10.35 7.02
C ASP A 284 24.85 -10.01 8.28
N PRO A 285 24.92 -10.89 9.29
CA PRO A 285 25.66 -10.63 10.50
C PRO A 285 27.17 -10.58 10.21
N LYS A 286 27.72 -9.37 9.99
CA LYS A 286 29.17 -9.14 10.05
C LYS A 286 29.67 -9.27 11.50
N GLY A 287 29.73 -10.49 12.02
CA GLY A 287 30.37 -10.83 13.29
C GLY A 287 29.62 -10.41 14.56
N VAL A 288 28.30 -10.18 14.50
CA VAL A 288 27.53 -9.78 15.69
C VAL A 288 27.17 -11.02 16.52
N ALA A 289 27.80 -11.16 17.69
CA ALA A 289 27.45 -12.16 18.69
C ALA A 289 26.00 -11.95 19.18
N GLU A 290 25.25 -13.03 19.32
CA GLU A 290 23.87 -13.05 19.81
C GLU A 290 23.71 -12.33 21.15
N LYS A 291 23.38 -11.04 21.15
CA LYS A 291 22.78 -10.40 22.31
C LYS A 291 21.27 -10.64 22.25
N ARG A 292 20.73 -11.26 23.31
CA ARG A 292 19.27 -11.31 23.53
C ARG A 292 18.77 -9.88 23.75
N ALA A 293 18.15 -9.29 22.73
CA ALA A 293 17.43 -8.01 22.83
C ALA A 293 16.34 -8.09 23.91
N LYS A 294 16.19 -7.04 24.70
CA LYS A 294 15.09 -6.86 25.67
C LYS A 294 13.93 -6.15 24.97
N TYR A 295 12.76 -6.20 25.63
CA TYR A 295 11.57 -5.49 25.18
C TYR A 295 11.84 -3.98 25.19
N GLY A 296 11.69 -3.30 24.04
CA GLY A 296 11.91 -1.85 23.89
C GLY A 296 13.25 -1.43 23.28
N ASP A 297 14.11 -2.36 22.84
CA ASP A 297 15.37 -2.03 22.16
C ASP A 297 15.18 -1.85 20.63
N GLU A 298 16.02 -1.00 20.02
CA GLU A 298 16.13 -0.88 18.55
C GLU A 298 16.46 -2.24 17.92
N VAL A 299 15.93 -2.49 16.71
CA VAL A 299 16.19 -3.74 15.99
C VAL A 299 17.68 -3.83 15.68
N VAL A 300 18.32 -4.90 16.14
CA VAL A 300 19.75 -5.11 15.93
C VAL A 300 19.98 -5.77 14.55
N PRO A 301 20.91 -5.24 13.72
CA PRO A 301 21.31 -5.86 12.47
C PRO A 301 21.61 -7.36 12.58
N GLY A 302 21.00 -8.18 11.73
CA GLY A 302 21.20 -9.63 11.70
C GLY A 302 20.66 -10.40 12.90
N SER A 303 19.89 -9.74 13.78
CA SER A 303 19.28 -10.38 14.96
C SER A 303 18.24 -11.43 14.63
N LYS A 304 17.72 -11.44 13.39
CA LYS A 304 16.59 -12.29 12.98
C LYS A 304 15.38 -12.04 13.88
N LYS A 305 15.13 -10.80 14.30
CA LYS A 305 13.96 -10.45 15.13
C LYS A 305 13.44 -9.08 14.74
N ALA A 306 12.41 -9.04 13.91
CA ALA A 306 11.85 -7.79 13.40
C ALA A 306 10.93 -7.12 14.43
N GLY A 307 10.00 -7.83 15.06
CA GLY A 307 9.19 -7.30 16.16
C GLY A 307 7.77 -7.85 16.27
N VAL A 308 6.91 -7.07 16.92
CA VAL A 308 5.47 -7.36 17.08
C VAL A 308 4.68 -6.10 16.74
N VAL A 309 3.79 -6.19 15.76
CA VAL A 309 2.76 -5.19 15.45
C VAL A 309 1.46 -5.59 16.14
N TRP A 310 0.74 -4.63 16.71
CA TRP A 310 -0.48 -4.90 17.46
C TRP A 310 -1.67 -4.27 16.75
N HIS A 311 -2.71 -5.06 16.55
CA HIS A 311 -3.96 -4.70 15.93
C HIS A 311 -5.10 -4.92 16.93
N THR A 312 -6.17 -4.14 16.85
CA THR A 312 -7.45 -4.53 17.46
C THR A 312 -8.19 -5.47 16.52
N GLN A 313 -9.08 -6.31 17.04
CA GLN A 313 -9.93 -7.15 16.19
C GLN A 313 -10.78 -6.28 15.25
N GLY A 314 -10.90 -6.67 13.99
CA GLY A 314 -11.63 -5.90 12.98
C GLY A 314 -10.89 -4.69 12.42
N SER A 315 -9.66 -4.37 12.88
CA SER A 315 -8.85 -3.25 12.34
C SER A 315 -8.25 -3.50 10.95
N GLY A 316 -8.60 -4.61 10.29
CA GLY A 316 -8.09 -4.94 8.96
C GLY A 316 -6.67 -5.50 8.94
N LYS A 317 -6.28 -6.31 9.93
CA LYS A 317 -4.95 -6.96 10.01
C LYS A 317 -4.50 -7.63 8.71
N SER A 318 -5.41 -8.29 7.99
CA SER A 318 -5.10 -8.94 6.71
C SER A 318 -4.64 -7.95 5.63
N ILE A 319 -5.22 -6.74 5.60
CA ILE A 319 -4.76 -5.65 4.71
C ILE A 319 -3.32 -5.27 5.07
N SER A 320 -3.01 -5.08 6.35
CA SER A 320 -1.63 -4.80 6.80
C SER A 320 -0.65 -5.90 6.38
N MET A 321 -1.06 -7.17 6.48
CA MET A 321 -0.22 -8.31 6.06
C MET A 321 0.05 -8.30 4.56
N CYS A 322 -0.97 -8.04 3.72
CA CYS A 322 -0.79 -7.90 2.29
C CYS A 322 0.14 -6.72 1.95
N CYS A 323 -0.09 -5.54 2.53
CA CYS A 323 0.74 -4.36 2.30
C CYS A 323 2.20 -4.61 2.73
N TYR A 324 2.39 -5.24 3.89
CA TYR A 324 3.71 -5.63 4.40
C TYR A 324 4.42 -6.61 3.46
N ALA A 325 3.74 -7.67 3.04
CA ALA A 325 4.30 -8.65 2.12
C ALA A 325 4.67 -8.01 0.77
N GLY A 326 3.76 -7.21 0.20
CA GLY A 326 3.95 -6.50 -1.07
C GLY A 326 5.13 -5.55 -1.04
N LYS A 327 5.19 -4.71 0.00
CA LYS A 327 6.28 -3.77 0.19
C LYS A 327 7.61 -4.49 0.40
N LEU A 328 7.65 -5.51 1.26
CA LEU A 328 8.87 -6.24 1.62
C LEU A 328 9.47 -7.04 0.47
N LEU A 329 8.63 -7.70 -0.35
CA LEU A 329 9.07 -8.43 -1.55
C LEU A 329 9.77 -7.54 -2.57
N GLN A 330 9.42 -6.25 -2.58
CA GLN A 330 9.96 -5.25 -3.50
C GLN A 330 11.13 -4.44 -2.91
N GLN A 331 11.65 -4.83 -1.73
CA GLN A 331 12.84 -4.18 -1.15
C GLN A 331 14.12 -4.81 -1.73
N PRO A 332 14.99 -4.04 -2.42
CA PRO A 332 16.25 -4.55 -2.97
C PRO A 332 17.15 -5.20 -1.90
N GLU A 333 17.15 -4.66 -0.69
CA GLU A 333 17.94 -5.14 0.45
C GLU A 333 17.59 -6.58 0.87
N MET A 334 16.38 -7.02 0.54
CA MET A 334 15.88 -8.36 0.89
C MET A 334 16.20 -9.42 -0.16
N ASN A 335 16.76 -9.04 -1.32
CA ASN A 335 17.20 -9.96 -2.39
C ASN A 335 16.14 -11.02 -2.76
N ASN A 336 14.92 -10.59 -3.10
CA ASN A 336 13.77 -11.46 -3.41
C ASN A 336 13.49 -12.49 -2.28
N PRO A 337 13.00 -12.02 -1.11
CA PRO A 337 12.83 -12.86 0.07
C PRO A 337 11.74 -13.92 -0.12
N THR A 338 11.80 -14.99 0.68
CA THR A 338 10.69 -15.93 0.81
C THR A 338 9.85 -15.55 2.02
N LEU A 339 8.55 -15.37 1.83
CA LEU A 339 7.61 -15.10 2.92
C LEU A 339 6.91 -16.40 3.33
N LEU A 340 6.96 -16.71 4.62
CA LEU A 340 6.29 -17.86 5.20
C LEU A 340 5.20 -17.37 6.14
N VAL A 341 3.95 -17.45 5.70
CA VAL A 341 2.78 -17.05 6.46
C VAL A 341 2.28 -18.24 7.27
N VAL A 342 2.28 -18.12 8.59
CA VAL A 342 1.97 -19.20 9.54
C VAL A 342 0.74 -18.85 10.34
N THR A 343 -0.23 -19.75 10.34
CA THR A 343 -1.47 -19.63 11.12
C THR A 343 -1.63 -20.82 12.08
N ASP A 344 -2.46 -20.67 13.11
CA ASP A 344 -2.72 -21.75 14.08
C ASP A 344 -3.82 -22.72 13.62
N ARG A 345 -4.65 -22.34 12.64
CA ARG A 345 -5.80 -23.14 12.18
C ARG A 345 -5.95 -23.12 10.66
N ASN A 346 -6.37 -24.25 10.09
CA ASN A 346 -6.56 -24.42 8.64
C ASN A 346 -7.62 -23.48 8.03
N ASP A 347 -8.67 -23.12 8.77
CA ASP A 347 -9.70 -22.20 8.28
C ASP A 347 -9.20 -20.76 8.20
N LEU A 348 -8.42 -20.31 9.19
CA LEU A 348 -7.74 -19.02 9.15
C LEU A 348 -6.69 -18.99 8.02
N ASP A 349 -5.94 -20.08 7.85
CA ASP A 349 -4.99 -20.26 6.76
C ASP A 349 -5.64 -20.05 5.39
N GLY A 350 -6.77 -20.73 5.15
CA GLY A 350 -7.52 -20.62 3.90
C GLY A 350 -8.07 -19.21 3.63
N GLN A 351 -8.59 -18.52 4.65
CA GLN A 351 -9.09 -17.15 4.50
C GLN A 351 -7.98 -16.15 4.16
N LEU A 352 -6.84 -16.26 4.85
CA LEU A 352 -5.70 -15.38 4.61
C LEU A 352 -5.04 -15.68 3.26
N PHE A 353 -4.91 -16.97 2.90
CA PHE A 353 -4.45 -17.41 1.59
C PHE A 353 -5.32 -16.84 0.46
N GLN A 354 -6.65 -16.88 0.61
CA GLN A 354 -7.56 -16.28 -0.37
C GLN A 354 -7.39 -14.76 -0.46
N THR A 355 -7.19 -14.09 0.68
CA THR A 355 -6.94 -12.64 0.72
C THR A 355 -5.67 -12.28 -0.05
N PHE A 356 -4.58 -13.02 0.16
CA PHE A 356 -3.34 -12.83 -0.59
C PHE A 356 -3.49 -13.18 -2.07
N SER A 357 -4.19 -14.27 -2.39
CA SER A 357 -4.44 -14.66 -3.78
C SER A 357 -5.24 -13.59 -4.54
N ASN A 358 -6.21 -12.95 -3.87
CA ASN A 358 -6.95 -11.83 -4.44
C ASN A 358 -6.04 -10.60 -4.66
N ALA A 359 -5.06 -10.37 -3.77
CA ALA A 359 -4.09 -9.29 -3.86
C ALA A 359 -2.83 -9.64 -4.70
N HIS A 360 -2.86 -10.67 -5.55
CA HIS A 360 -1.68 -11.13 -6.32
C HIS A 360 -1.00 -10.04 -7.17
N GLU A 361 -1.75 -9.04 -7.64
CA GLU A 361 -1.22 -7.88 -8.38
C GLU A 361 -0.16 -7.11 -7.57
N LEU A 362 -0.28 -7.09 -6.24
CA LEU A 362 0.69 -6.44 -5.35
C LEU A 362 2.00 -7.23 -5.23
N PHE A 363 1.97 -8.54 -5.40
CA PHE A 363 3.11 -9.42 -5.11
C PHE A 363 3.96 -9.77 -6.33
N LYS A 364 3.41 -9.66 -7.54
CA LYS A 364 4.04 -10.15 -8.79
C LYS A 364 4.43 -11.64 -8.75
N GLN A 365 3.92 -12.38 -7.77
CA GLN A 365 4.17 -13.79 -7.51
C GLN A 365 2.89 -14.42 -6.96
N THR A 366 2.66 -15.69 -7.29
CA THR A 366 1.48 -16.42 -6.83
C THR A 366 1.74 -17.06 -5.48
N PRO A 367 0.92 -16.81 -4.44
CA PRO A 367 0.99 -17.52 -3.18
C PRO A 367 0.74 -19.03 -3.37
N VAL A 368 1.39 -19.85 -2.56
CA VAL A 368 1.16 -21.30 -2.48
C VAL A 368 0.81 -21.70 -1.06
N GLN A 369 -0.04 -22.72 -0.91
CA GLN A 369 -0.44 -23.25 0.40
C GLN A 369 0.10 -24.68 0.52
N ALA A 370 0.91 -24.93 1.54
CA ALA A 370 1.38 -26.29 1.82
C ALA A 370 0.20 -27.12 2.34
N ASN A 371 -0.10 -28.27 1.75
CA ASN A 371 -1.21 -29.13 2.17
C ASN A 371 -0.84 -29.98 3.38
N ASP A 372 0.40 -30.46 3.42
CA ASP A 372 0.92 -31.32 4.49
C ASP A 372 2.37 -31.01 4.88
N ARG A 373 2.93 -31.89 5.71
CA ARG A 373 4.28 -31.75 6.27
C ARG A 373 5.37 -32.00 5.23
N ASP A 374 5.18 -32.98 4.36
CA ASP A 374 6.16 -33.35 3.33
C ASP A 374 6.24 -32.26 2.29
N GLU A 375 5.09 -31.75 1.84
CA GLU A 375 5.02 -30.64 0.90
C GLU A 375 5.63 -29.35 1.49
N LEU A 376 5.36 -29.02 2.76
CA LEU A 376 6.00 -27.87 3.41
C LEU A 376 7.52 -27.98 3.40
N ARG A 377 8.05 -29.17 3.73
CA ARG A 377 9.50 -29.42 3.75
C ARG A 377 10.09 -29.26 2.37
N GLN A 378 9.45 -29.82 1.36
CA GLN A 378 9.86 -29.69 -0.04
C GLN A 378 9.83 -28.23 -0.51
N LEU A 379 8.72 -27.53 -0.28
CA LEU A 379 8.53 -26.13 -0.69
C LEU A 379 9.58 -25.18 -0.10
N LEU A 380 10.11 -25.50 1.09
CA LEU A 380 11.16 -24.73 1.76
C LEU A 380 12.58 -25.17 1.36
N SER A 381 12.85 -26.47 1.26
CA SER A 381 14.19 -26.99 0.94
C SER A 381 14.61 -26.70 -0.50
N GLU A 382 13.67 -26.76 -1.44
CA GLU A 382 13.92 -26.49 -2.86
C GLU A 382 13.91 -24.98 -3.20
N ARG A 383 13.62 -24.10 -2.22
CA ARG A 383 13.44 -22.67 -2.47
C ARG A 383 14.75 -21.90 -2.48
N GLU A 384 15.27 -21.63 -3.67
CA GLU A 384 16.48 -20.83 -3.86
C GLU A 384 16.22 -19.30 -3.78
N SER A 385 15.05 -18.82 -4.20
CA SER A 385 14.65 -17.41 -4.08
C SER A 385 13.13 -17.22 -4.10
N GLY A 386 12.64 -16.09 -3.58
CA GLY A 386 11.24 -15.65 -3.69
C GLY A 386 10.20 -16.57 -3.06
N GLY A 387 8.92 -16.25 -3.29
CA GLY A 387 7.77 -17.07 -2.95
C GLY A 387 7.04 -16.61 -1.68
N ILE A 388 5.73 -16.85 -1.68
CA ILE A 388 4.84 -16.67 -0.53
C ILE A 388 4.24 -18.04 -0.22
N ILE A 389 4.56 -18.60 0.94
CA ILE A 389 4.14 -19.93 1.37
C ILE A 389 3.21 -19.78 2.57
N PHE A 390 2.02 -20.35 2.47
CA PHE A 390 1.06 -20.47 3.55
C PHE A 390 1.15 -21.84 4.21
N THR A 391 1.10 -21.87 5.53
CA THR A 391 1.17 -23.09 6.30
C THR A 391 0.54 -22.92 7.68
N THR A 392 0.28 -24.04 8.33
CA THR A 392 -0.16 -24.07 9.72
C THR A 392 0.95 -24.54 10.66
N VAL A 393 0.92 -24.09 11.91
CA VAL A 393 1.96 -24.41 12.91
C VAL A 393 2.14 -25.93 13.10
N GLN A 394 1.07 -26.72 12.93
CA GLN A 394 1.08 -28.16 13.13
C GLN A 394 2.00 -28.88 12.14
N LYS A 395 2.22 -28.30 10.94
CA LYS A 395 3.05 -28.87 9.88
C LYS A 395 4.57 -28.82 10.18
N PHE A 396 4.97 -28.09 11.23
CA PHE A 396 6.35 -28.06 11.72
C PHE A 396 6.66 -29.11 12.81
N SER A 397 5.75 -30.04 13.09
CA SER A 397 6.04 -31.14 14.01
C SER A 397 7.13 -32.06 13.40
N PRO A 398 8.12 -32.57 14.17
CA PRO A 398 9.08 -33.57 13.68
C PRO A 398 8.43 -34.89 13.29
N PHE A 399 9.06 -35.70 12.43
CA PHE A 399 8.59 -37.07 12.17
C PHE A 399 8.89 -37.97 13.38
N GLU A 400 8.22 -39.12 13.47
CA GLU A 400 8.34 -40.02 14.64
C GLU A 400 9.78 -40.50 14.87
N ASP A 401 10.57 -40.58 13.79
CA ASP A 401 11.98 -40.97 13.76
C ASP A 401 12.96 -39.79 13.97
N GLU A 402 12.45 -38.56 14.10
CA GLU A 402 13.25 -37.36 14.29
C GLU A 402 13.21 -36.84 15.73
N GLY A 403 14.39 -36.70 16.35
CA GLY A 403 14.50 -36.10 17.68
C GLY A 403 14.25 -34.58 17.71
N ALA A 404 14.39 -33.90 16.55
CA ALA A 404 14.18 -32.47 16.38
C ALA A 404 13.85 -32.16 14.91
N HIS A 405 13.20 -31.02 14.65
CA HIS A 405 12.92 -30.60 13.28
C HIS A 405 14.23 -30.22 12.56
N PRO A 406 14.50 -30.72 11.35
CA PRO A 406 15.72 -30.38 10.62
C PRO A 406 15.69 -28.92 10.13
N ILE A 407 16.87 -28.35 9.90
CA ILE A 407 17.01 -27.09 9.18
C ILE A 407 16.62 -27.34 7.72
N LEU A 408 15.53 -26.72 7.28
CA LEU A 408 15.03 -26.88 5.90
C LEU A 408 15.73 -25.96 4.90
N ASN A 409 16.10 -24.76 5.33
CA ASN A 409 16.73 -23.76 4.48
C ASN A 409 17.58 -22.80 5.33
N GLY A 410 18.81 -22.54 4.87
CA GLY A 410 19.79 -21.68 5.55
C GLY A 410 19.80 -20.21 5.10
N ARG A 411 18.93 -19.83 4.15
CA ARG A 411 18.86 -18.47 3.62
C ARG A 411 18.45 -17.47 4.69
N HIS A 412 19.18 -16.36 4.79
CA HIS A 412 18.92 -15.31 5.77
C HIS A 412 17.66 -14.47 5.47
N ASN A 413 17.17 -14.52 4.22
CA ASN A 413 16.03 -13.73 3.75
C ASN A 413 14.71 -14.53 3.68
N ILE A 414 14.50 -15.43 4.65
CA ILE A 414 13.21 -16.08 4.88
C ILE A 414 12.50 -15.37 6.04
N VAL A 415 11.33 -14.81 5.77
CA VAL A 415 10.59 -13.99 6.72
C VAL A 415 9.33 -14.72 7.15
N VAL A 416 9.20 -14.97 8.45
CA VAL A 416 8.03 -15.66 9.01
C VAL A 416 7.05 -14.62 9.54
N ILE A 417 5.85 -14.65 8.99
CA ILE A 417 4.73 -13.81 9.39
C ILE A 417 3.75 -14.70 10.12
N SER A 418 3.48 -14.44 11.39
CA SER A 418 2.58 -15.28 12.19
C SER A 418 1.29 -14.54 12.53
N ASP A 419 0.16 -15.13 12.14
CA ASP A 419 -1.19 -14.70 12.52
C ASP A 419 -1.65 -15.46 13.77
N GLU A 420 -2.28 -14.77 14.71
CA GLU A 420 -2.78 -15.31 15.98
C GLU A 420 -1.77 -16.15 16.78
N ALA A 421 -0.59 -15.60 17.07
CA ALA A 421 0.43 -16.21 17.93
C ALA A 421 0.03 -16.28 19.43
N HIS A 422 -1.22 -16.62 19.74
CA HIS A 422 -1.78 -16.70 21.08
C HIS A 422 -1.76 -18.13 21.64
N ARG A 423 -0.82 -18.35 22.58
CA ARG A 423 -1.02 -19.09 23.84
C ARG A 423 -1.26 -20.60 23.88
N SER A 424 -1.13 -21.40 22.82
CA SER A 424 -1.21 -22.88 22.96
C SER A 424 0.14 -23.62 23.00
N GLN A 425 1.23 -23.05 22.46
CA GLN A 425 2.51 -23.75 22.30
C GLN A 425 3.60 -23.42 23.34
N TYR A 426 3.40 -22.44 24.23
CA TYR A 426 4.26 -22.29 25.41
C TYR A 426 3.98 -23.34 26.51
N GLY A 427 2.91 -24.14 26.35
CA GLY A 427 2.35 -24.99 27.41
C GLY A 427 2.58 -26.50 27.29
N HIS A 428 3.08 -27.03 26.16
CA HIS A 428 3.36 -28.46 26.07
C HIS A 428 4.70 -28.80 26.72
N LYS A 429 4.64 -29.27 27.97
CA LYS A 429 5.74 -29.99 28.64
C LYS A 429 6.10 -31.24 27.82
N GLY A 430 6.96 -31.07 26.82
CA GLY A 430 7.72 -32.15 26.21
C GLY A 430 8.48 -32.87 27.31
N ARG A 431 8.21 -34.16 27.45
CA ARG A 431 8.75 -35.03 28.51
C ARG A 431 10.26 -35.14 28.34
N PHE A 432 11.02 -34.41 29.14
CA PHE A 432 12.49 -34.51 29.20
C PHE A 432 12.90 -35.94 29.60
N ILE A 433 13.51 -36.70 28.69
CA ILE A 433 14.39 -37.79 29.08
C ILE A 433 15.74 -37.16 29.39
N LYS A 434 16.03 -37.03 30.69
CA LYS A 434 17.35 -36.61 31.19
C LYS A 434 18.41 -37.62 30.74
N VAL A 435 19.21 -37.28 29.73
CA VAL A 435 20.56 -37.83 29.62
C VAL A 435 21.48 -36.84 30.33
N LYS A 436 22.08 -37.31 31.43
CA LYS A 436 23.06 -36.53 32.21
C LYS A 436 24.25 -36.19 31.33
N ASN A 437 24.40 -34.93 30.96
CA ASN A 437 25.66 -34.20 31.12
C ASN A 437 25.39 -32.69 31.22
N GLN A 438 26.09 -32.07 32.15
CA GLN A 438 25.86 -30.71 32.66
C GLN A 438 26.28 -29.67 31.62
N THR A 439 25.34 -28.85 31.15
CA THR A 439 25.36 -27.36 31.26
C THR A 439 24.06 -26.76 30.68
N ALA A 440 23.29 -26.14 31.57
CA ALA A 440 22.22 -25.14 31.43
C ALA A 440 21.41 -24.99 30.11
N GLY A 441 20.18 -25.50 30.14
CA GLY A 441 18.94 -24.72 29.93
C GLY A 441 18.59 -24.23 28.51
N GLY A 442 17.98 -25.09 27.69
CA GLY A 442 17.30 -24.71 26.44
C GLY A 442 15.87 -25.26 26.37
N HIS A 443 14.90 -24.41 26.04
CA HIS A 443 13.52 -24.75 25.71
C HIS A 443 13.38 -24.87 24.18
N PRO A 444 12.59 -25.83 23.64
CA PRO A 444 12.34 -25.87 22.20
C PRO A 444 11.48 -24.66 21.81
N THR A 445 11.94 -23.91 20.83
CA THR A 445 11.22 -22.78 20.22
C THR A 445 11.21 -23.00 18.71
N LEU A 446 10.32 -22.34 17.95
CA LEU A 446 10.27 -22.36 16.46
C LEU A 446 11.64 -22.12 15.75
N LYS A 447 12.69 -21.77 16.51
CA LYS A 447 14.08 -21.58 16.11
C LYS A 447 14.75 -22.80 15.49
N ASP A 448 14.30 -24.02 15.78
CA ASP A 448 15.12 -25.20 15.50
C ASP A 448 14.97 -25.73 14.05
N GLY A 449 13.93 -25.31 13.30
CA GLY A 449 13.65 -25.78 11.93
C GLY A 449 14.05 -24.86 10.77
N VAL A 450 14.35 -23.58 11.05
CA VAL A 450 14.78 -22.59 10.04
C VAL A 450 15.85 -21.71 10.68
N CYS A 451 17.06 -21.72 10.13
CA CYS A 451 18.25 -21.14 10.81
C CYS A 451 18.24 -19.60 10.84
N SER A 452 17.26 -18.94 10.23
CA SER A 452 17.24 -17.50 10.02
C SER A 452 15.82 -16.97 9.84
N VAL A 453 15.16 -16.66 10.95
CA VAL A 453 13.76 -16.23 10.93
C VAL A 453 13.66 -14.82 11.48
N SER A 454 13.45 -13.81 10.65
CA SER A 454 12.96 -12.51 11.13
C SER A 454 11.48 -12.66 11.51
N TYR A 455 11.18 -12.62 12.82
CA TYR A 455 9.81 -12.68 13.33
C TYR A 455 9.15 -11.29 13.29
N THR A 456 8.05 -11.16 12.55
CA THR A 456 7.08 -10.07 12.74
C THR A 456 5.76 -10.68 13.21
N HIS A 457 5.43 -10.50 14.50
CA HIS A 457 4.16 -10.96 15.06
C HIS A 457 3.10 -9.89 14.89
N LEU A 458 1.96 -10.17 14.27
CA LEU A 458 0.80 -9.27 14.28
C LEU A 458 -0.21 -9.80 15.33
N ARG A 459 -0.49 -9.08 16.42
CA ARG A 459 -1.39 -9.54 17.50
C ARG A 459 -2.77 -8.89 17.44
N ALA A 460 -3.83 -9.61 17.82
CA ALA A 460 -5.14 -9.05 18.15
C ALA A 460 -5.59 -9.52 19.54
N HIS A 461 -6.32 -8.69 20.29
CA HIS A 461 -7.03 -9.15 21.49
C HIS A 461 -8.45 -8.57 21.58
N GLU A 462 -9.38 -9.45 21.93
CA GLU A 462 -10.72 -9.15 22.42
C GLU A 462 -10.63 -8.48 23.80
N THR A 463 -11.24 -7.30 23.94
CA THR A 463 -11.51 -6.68 25.24
C THR A 463 -12.76 -7.29 25.84
N GLY A 464 -12.63 -7.97 26.97
CA GLY A 464 -13.72 -8.20 27.92
C GLY A 464 -13.84 -7.04 28.90
#